data_AF-A0A1J3E6L8-F1
#
_entry.id   AF-A0A1J3E6L8-F1
#
_cell.length_a   1.000
_cell.length_b   1.000
_cell.length_c   1.000
_cell.angle_alpha   90.00
_cell.angle_beta   90.00
_cell.angle_gamma   90.00
#
_symmetry.space_group_name_H-M   'P 1'
#
loop_
_entity.id
_entity.type
_entity.pdbx_description
1 polymer ?
#
loop_
_entity_poly.entity_id
_entity_poly.type
_entity_poly.pdbx_seq_one_letter_code
_entity_poly.pdbx_strand_id
1 'polypeptide(L)'
;HPEIPSVAEVKTGEFFRVEMVDWTGGAVKDDGSAEDIKNIDLSTVHYLSGPIKVVDEDGVAAKPGDLLAVEICNLGPLQGDE
;
A
#
# COMPACT_ATOMS: atom_id res chain seq x y z
N HIS A 1 -2.68 12.75 -2.48
CA HIS A 1 -3.57 13.90 -2.79
C HIS A 1 -5.03 13.45 -2.60
N PRO A 2 -5.96 14.27 -2.06
CA PRO A 2 -7.35 13.86 -1.86
C PRO A 2 -8.11 13.54 -3.16
N GLU A 3 -7.62 14.01 -4.32
CA GLU A 3 -8.23 13.71 -5.62
C GLU A 3 -7.84 12.33 -6.18
N ILE A 4 -6.97 11.58 -5.52
CA ILE A 4 -6.62 10.23 -5.96
C ILE A 4 -7.85 9.34 -5.69
N PRO A 5 -8.44 8.70 -6.71
CA PRO A 5 -9.61 7.86 -6.52
C PRO A 5 -9.27 6.61 -5.71
N SER A 6 -10.21 6.12 -4.92
CA SER A 6 -10.06 4.84 -4.24
C SER A 6 -10.02 3.70 -5.25
N VAL A 7 -9.11 2.75 -5.06
CA VAL A 7 -8.97 1.56 -5.92
C VAL A 7 -9.81 0.37 -5.43
N ALA A 8 -10.27 0.43 -4.18
CA ALA A 8 -11.12 -0.58 -3.55
C ALA A 8 -11.99 0.05 -2.44
N GLU A 9 -13.05 -0.65 -2.05
CA GLU A 9 -13.91 -0.33 -0.91
C GLU A 9 -13.97 -1.54 0.03
N VAL A 10 -13.86 -1.31 1.34
CA VAL A 10 -13.95 -2.34 2.39
C VAL A 10 -14.89 -1.89 3.49
N LYS A 11 -15.57 -2.85 4.13
CA LYS A 11 -16.40 -2.60 5.31
C LYS A 11 -15.56 -2.57 6.59
N THR A 12 -16.02 -1.81 7.57
CA THR A 12 -15.43 -1.80 8.91
C THR A 12 -15.46 -3.21 9.50
N GLY A 13 -14.31 -3.67 10.02
CA GLY A 13 -14.15 -5.03 10.56
C GLY A 13 -13.90 -6.12 9.50
N GLU A 14 -13.89 -5.78 8.21
CA GLU A 14 -13.56 -6.72 7.15
C GLU A 14 -12.07 -7.07 7.15
N PHE A 15 -11.75 -8.37 7.04
CA PHE A 15 -10.38 -8.84 6.87
C PHE A 15 -10.03 -8.88 5.38
N PHE A 16 -8.93 -8.22 5.02
CA PHE A 16 -8.41 -8.22 3.66
C PHE A 16 -6.88 -8.25 3.65
N ARG A 17 -6.30 -8.57 2.49
CA ARG A 17 -4.86 -8.55 2.25
C ARG A 17 -4.54 -7.44 1.26
N VAL A 18 -3.44 -6.73 1.50
CA VAL A 18 -2.88 -5.76 0.56
C VAL A 18 -1.53 -6.28 0.09
N GLU A 19 -1.38 -6.40 -1.22
CA GLU A 19 -0.10 -6.67 -1.87
C GLU A 19 0.59 -5.35 -2.19
N MET A 20 1.91 -5.31 -2.02
CA MET A 20 2.73 -4.11 -2.18
C MET A 20 3.97 -4.47 -2.98
N VAL A 21 4.30 -3.64 -3.95
CA VAL A 21 5.64 -3.64 -4.55
C VAL A 21 6.63 -3.04 -3.53
N ASP A 22 7.92 -3.28 -3.71
CA ASP A 22 8.92 -2.59 -2.91
C ASP A 22 8.86 -1.08 -3.16
N TRP A 23 9.39 -0.30 -2.23
CA TRP A 23 9.29 1.17 -2.24
C TRP A 23 9.88 1.83 -3.48
N THR A 24 10.78 1.16 -4.20
CA THR A 24 11.40 1.63 -5.45
C THR A 24 10.63 1.26 -6.70
N GLY A 25 9.56 0.48 -6.58
CA GLY A 25 8.81 -0.06 -7.72
C GLY A 25 9.63 -1.08 -8.52
N GLY A 26 10.56 -1.80 -7.86
CA GLY A 26 11.43 -2.79 -8.47
C GLY A 26 12.66 -2.22 -9.16
N ALA A 27 13.11 -1.01 -8.82
CA ALA A 27 14.29 -0.41 -9.43
C ALA A 27 15.59 -1.16 -9.05
N VAL A 28 15.67 -1.66 -7.82
CA VAL A 28 16.85 -2.39 -7.30
C VAL A 28 16.82 -3.85 -7.72
N LYS A 29 17.94 -4.39 -8.19
CA LYS A 29 18.09 -5.75 -8.71
C LYS A 29 19.07 -6.56 -7.87
N ASP A 30 18.80 -7.86 -7.74
CA ASP A 30 19.74 -8.81 -7.14
C ASP A 30 20.72 -9.34 -8.20
N ASP A 31 21.68 -8.50 -8.60
CA ASP A 31 22.67 -8.82 -9.64
C ASP A 31 24.14 -8.62 -9.19
N GLY A 32 24.36 -8.29 -7.91
CA GLY A 32 25.68 -8.05 -7.32
C GLY A 32 26.34 -6.74 -7.73
N SER A 33 25.64 -5.86 -8.46
CA SER A 33 26.05 -4.49 -8.77
C SER A 33 25.46 -3.50 -7.76
N ALA A 34 26.07 -2.32 -7.64
CA ALA A 34 25.54 -1.19 -6.87
C ALA A 34 25.15 0.00 -7.76
N GLU A 35 25.16 -0.19 -9.09
CA GLU A 35 24.94 0.89 -10.05
C GLU A 35 23.48 1.37 -10.05
N ASP A 36 22.53 0.49 -9.75
CA ASP A 36 21.12 0.83 -9.55
C ASP A 36 20.90 1.70 -8.31
N ILE A 37 21.54 1.38 -7.19
CA ILE A 37 21.51 2.19 -5.96
C ILE A 37 22.10 3.58 -6.20
N LYS A 38 23.21 3.66 -6.95
CA LYS A 38 23.89 4.93 -7.24
C LYS A 38 23.04 5.87 -8.10
N ASN A 39 22.28 5.33 -9.04
CA ASN A 39 21.55 6.11 -10.06
C ASN A 39 20.03 6.11 -9.87
N ILE A 40 19.53 5.60 -8.75
CA ILE A 40 18.09 5.53 -8.47
C ILE A 40 17.45 6.92 -8.48
N ASP A 41 16.28 7.03 -9.12
CA ASP A 41 15.48 8.26 -9.10
C ASP A 41 14.57 8.30 -7.86
N LEU A 42 15.07 8.98 -6.83
CA LEU A 42 14.36 9.17 -5.56
C LEU A 42 13.15 10.12 -5.64
N SER A 43 12.86 10.74 -6.78
CA SER A 43 11.64 11.54 -6.95
C SER A 43 10.38 10.69 -7.14
N THR A 44 10.54 9.41 -7.45
CA THR A 44 9.45 8.48 -7.78
C THR A 44 8.89 7.73 -6.56
N VAL A 45 9.67 7.63 -5.48
CA VAL A 45 9.31 6.85 -4.28
C VAL A 45 8.36 7.64 -3.37
N HIS A 46 7.46 7.01 -2.62
CA HIS A 46 7.29 5.58 -2.38
C HIS A 46 6.05 5.07 -3.12
N TYR A 47 6.14 3.88 -3.71
CA TYR A 47 4.97 3.21 -4.29
C TYR A 47 4.08 2.64 -3.17
N LEU A 48 2.85 3.15 -3.05
CA LEU A 48 1.90 2.76 -2.01
C LEU A 48 0.65 2.12 -2.65
N SER A 49 0.18 1.01 -2.07
CA SER A 49 -1.06 0.36 -2.49
C SER A 49 -2.28 1.02 -1.86
N GLY A 50 -3.18 1.54 -2.69
CA GLY A 50 -4.39 2.26 -2.27
C GLY A 50 -4.69 3.44 -3.20
N PRO A 51 -5.53 4.40 -2.76
CA PRO A 51 -6.25 4.45 -1.49
C PRO A 51 -7.40 3.42 -1.38
N ILE A 52 -7.69 2.96 -0.18
CA ILE A 52 -8.82 2.07 0.11
C ILE A 52 -9.92 2.88 0.80
N LYS A 53 -11.14 2.84 0.28
CA LYS A 53 -12.31 3.48 0.88
C LYS A 53 -12.86 2.60 1.99
N VAL A 54 -13.09 3.18 3.17
CA VAL A 54 -13.67 2.47 4.31
C VAL A 54 -15.11 2.94 4.50
N VAL A 55 -16.02 1.98 4.61
CA VAL A 55 -17.45 2.22 4.90
C VAL A 55 -17.90 1.45 6.15
N ASP A 56 -18.95 1.91 6.81
CA ASP A 56 -19.60 1.17 7.89
C ASP A 56 -20.54 0.06 7.36
N GLU A 57 -21.28 -0.60 8.25
CA GLU A 57 -22.20 -1.70 7.90
C GLU A 57 -23.33 -1.26 6.96
N ASP A 58 -23.73 0.01 7.04
CA ASP A 58 -24.78 0.64 6.22
C ASP A 58 -24.23 1.26 4.93
N GLY A 59 -22.91 1.16 4.70
CA GLY A 59 -22.26 1.69 3.50
C GLY A 59 -21.92 3.18 3.57
N VAL A 60 -22.00 3.81 4.74
CA VAL A 60 -21.61 5.21 4.94
C VAL A 60 -20.09 5.29 5.02
N ALA A 61 -19.49 6.14 4.17
CA ALA A 61 -18.05 6.35 4.16
C ALA A 61 -17.56 7.04 5.44
N ALA A 62 -16.35 6.67 5.87
CA ALA A 62 -15.63 7.37 6.94
C ALA A 62 -15.50 8.87 6.63
N LYS A 63 -15.61 9.70 7.67
CA LYS A 63 -15.71 11.17 7.56
C LYS A 63 -14.55 11.85 8.28
N PRO A 64 -14.24 13.12 7.95
CA PRO A 64 -13.26 13.90 8.69
C PRO A 64 -13.60 13.97 10.18
N GLY A 65 -12.64 13.60 11.03
CA GLY A 65 -12.82 13.53 12.49
C GLY A 65 -13.00 12.12 13.02
N ASP A 66 -13.34 11.15 12.17
CA ASP A 66 -13.37 9.74 12.54
C ASP A 66 -11.93 9.20 12.74
N LEU A 67 -11.81 8.15 13.55
CA LEU A 67 -10.56 7.41 13.73
C LEU A 67 -10.62 6.11 12.93
N LEU A 68 -9.57 5.85 12.14
CA LEU A 68 -9.38 4.56 11.48
C LEU A 68 -8.45 3.69 12.34
N ALA A 69 -9.00 2.67 12.97
CA ALA A 69 -8.21 1.62 13.61
C ALA A 69 -7.84 0.54 12.58
N VAL A 70 -6.55 0.22 12.48
CA VAL A 70 -6.05 -0.82 11.58
C VAL A 70 -5.34 -1.88 12.41
N GLU A 71 -5.80 -3.12 12.33
CA GLU A 71 -5.13 -4.27 12.94
C GLU A 71 -4.30 -4.99 11.88
N ILE A 72 -2.97 -4.97 12.03
CA ILE A 72 -2.06 -5.71 11.16
C ILE A 72 -2.01 -7.16 11.66
N CYS A 73 -2.83 -8.01 11.04
CA CYS A 73 -2.98 -9.40 11.46
C CYS A 73 -1.79 -10.29 11.07
N ASN A 74 -1.15 -9.99 9.94
CA ASN A 74 0.05 -10.68 9.46
C ASN A 74 0.83 -9.78 8.49
N LEU A 75 2.13 -10.04 8.32
CA LEU A 75 3.00 -9.36 7.37
C LEU A 75 4.11 -10.30 6.90
N GLY A 76 4.40 -10.31 5.60
CA GLY A 76 5.44 -11.11 5.00
C GLY A 76 5.69 -10.76 3.54
N PRO A 77 6.74 -11.33 2.92
CA PRO A 77 7.02 -11.14 1.50
C PRO A 77 5.89 -11.67 0.62
N LEU A 78 5.89 -11.25 -0.66
CA LEU A 78 5.05 -11.88 -1.66
C LEU A 78 5.50 -13.32 -1.88
N GLN A 79 4.57 -14.18 -2.26
CA GLN A 79 4.89 -15.58 -2.46
C GLN A 79 5.84 -15.73 -3.65
N GLY A 80 7.03 -16.29 -3.41
CA GLY A 80 8.08 -16.41 -4.42
C GLY A 80 9.13 -15.29 -4.40
N ASP A 81 8.89 -14.23 -3.62
CA ASP A 81 9.85 -13.15 -3.35
C ASP A 81 10.48 -13.32 -1.94
N GLU A 82 10.51 -14.57 -1.47
CA GLU A 82 11.16 -14.99 -0.21
C GLU A 82 12.68 -15.12 -0.37
#